data_AF-A0A1F7NEU6-F1
#
_entry.id   AF-A0A1F7NEU6-F1
#
_cell.length_a   1.000
_cell.length_b   1.000
_cell.length_c   1.000
_cell.angle_alpha   90.00
_cell.angle_beta   90.00
_cell.angle_gamma   90.00
#
_symmetry.space_group_name_H-M   'P 1'
#
loop_
_entity.id
_entity.type
_entity.pdbx_description
1 polymer ?
#
loop_
_entity_poly.entity_id
_entity_poly.type
_entity_poly.pdbx_seq_one_letter_code
_entity_poly.pdbx_strand_id
1 'polypeptide(L)'
;MLLSSLEVRAADPRTIRIVIGTGSRSARNLAERRVATLLLVEPEQTVYVKARARTGPVLLEDLPGCGLFVLGVEDVLEDAPAEWESSLRISGGLRYAPTPSLDAPWARAILKALTAPPGAH
;
A
#
# COMPACT_ATOMS: atom_id res chain seq x y z
N MET A 1 6.85 6.65 -5.01
CA MET A 1 7.31 5.51 -4.17
C MET A 1 6.56 4.29 -4.66
N LEU A 2 7.24 3.16 -4.76
CA LEU A 2 6.62 1.88 -5.11
C LEU A 2 6.39 1.10 -3.81
N LEU A 3 5.25 0.42 -3.74
CA LEU A 3 4.94 -0.53 -2.67
C LEU A 3 4.89 -1.90 -3.30
N SER A 4 5.52 -2.87 -2.64
CA SER A 4 5.28 -4.27 -2.92
C SER A 4 3.90 -4.70 -2.38
N SER A 5 3.41 -5.85 -2.85
CA SER A 5 2.18 -6.45 -2.31
C SER A 5 2.28 -6.82 -0.82
N LEU A 6 3.48 -6.83 -0.23
CA LEU A 6 3.67 -7.05 1.20
C LEU A 6 3.41 -5.81 2.05
N GLU A 7 3.50 -4.61 1.47
CA GLU A 7 3.48 -3.33 2.18
C GLU A 7 2.11 -2.65 2.17
N VAL A 8 1.11 -3.25 1.50
CA VAL A 8 -0.24 -2.70 1.35
C VAL A 8 -1.29 -3.77 1.63
N ARG A 9 -2.38 -3.37 2.29
CA ARG A 9 -3.56 -4.21 2.51
C ARG A 9 -4.82 -3.38 2.41
N ALA A 10 -5.77 -3.79 1.56
CA ALA A 10 -7.15 -3.36 1.68
C ALA A 10 -7.77 -4.08 2.89
N ALA A 11 -8.04 -3.34 3.97
CA ALA A 11 -8.61 -3.92 5.19
C ALA A 11 -10.13 -4.11 5.06
N ASP A 12 -10.78 -3.18 4.38
CA ASP A 12 -12.19 -3.17 4.00
C ASP A 12 -12.38 -2.22 2.79
N PRO A 13 -13.56 -2.14 2.15
CA PRO A 13 -13.77 -1.30 0.96
C PRO A 13 -13.48 0.20 1.15
N ARG A 14 -13.40 0.69 2.39
CA ARG A 14 -13.14 2.10 2.72
C ARG A 14 -11.79 2.33 3.39
N THR A 15 -11.02 1.28 3.65
CA THR A 15 -9.78 1.37 4.43
C THR A 15 -8.63 0.62 3.76
N ILE A 16 -7.56 1.36 3.49
CA ILE A 16 -6.28 0.80 3.03
C ILE A 16 -5.24 1.04 4.12
N ARG A 17 -4.47 0.01 4.44
CA ARG A 17 -3.32 0.08 5.33
C ARG A 17 -2.04 -0.01 4.52
N ILE A 18 -1.07 0.84 4.81
CA ILE A 18 0.26 0.79 4.20
C ILE A 18 1.35 0.86 5.27
N VAL A 19 2.43 0.10 5.08
CA VAL A 19 3.66 0.22 5.88
C VAL A 19 4.75 0.77 4.99
N ILE A 20 5.36 1.88 5.40
CA ILE A 20 6.38 2.56 4.60
C ILE A 20 7.53 3.04 5.48
N GLY A 21 8.71 3.22 4.88
CA GLY A 21 9.88 3.77 5.57
C GLY A 21 9.63 5.22 6.01
N THR A 22 9.74 5.50 7.31
CA THR A 22 9.44 6.80 7.92
C THR A 22 10.43 7.89 7.55
N GLY A 23 11.65 7.51 7.16
CA GLY A 23 12.66 8.42 6.61
C GLY A 23 12.38 8.87 5.17
N SER A 24 11.36 8.33 4.50
CA SER A 24 11.08 8.67 3.10
C SER A 24 10.34 10.01 2.96
N ARG A 25 10.58 10.69 1.83
CA ARG A 25 9.82 11.91 1.46
C ARG A 25 8.33 11.63 1.33
N SER A 26 7.95 10.44 0.87
CA SER A 26 6.55 10.02 0.76
C SER A 26 5.89 9.90 2.13
N ALA A 27 6.57 9.30 3.12
CA ALA A 27 6.07 9.23 4.50
C ALA A 27 5.90 10.62 5.12
N ARG A 28 6.90 11.50 4.95
CA ARG A 28 6.81 12.89 5.40
C ARG A 28 5.63 13.63 4.76
N ASN A 29 5.51 13.59 3.44
CA ASN A 29 4.42 14.25 2.71
C ASN A 29 3.06 13.70 3.13
N LEU A 30 2.94 12.39 3.35
CA LEU A 30 1.71 11.76 3.77
C LEU A 30 1.32 12.17 5.20
N ALA A 31 2.29 12.26 6.12
CA ALA A 31 2.05 12.75 7.48
C ALA A 31 1.61 14.22 7.49
N GLU A 32 2.29 15.08 6.71
CA GLU A 32 2.03 16.52 6.66
C GLU A 32 0.73 16.86 5.91
N ARG A 33 0.52 16.26 4.74
CA ARG A 33 -0.57 16.64 3.82
C ARG A 33 -1.79 15.75 3.94
N ARG A 34 -1.62 14.55 4.49
CA ARG A 34 -2.69 13.56 4.73
C ARG A 34 -3.37 13.05 3.47
N VAL A 35 -2.93 13.41 2.27
CA VAL A 35 -3.53 12.97 1.00
C VAL A 35 -2.60 11.98 0.33
N ALA A 36 -3.19 10.94 -0.25
CA ALA A 36 -2.51 9.92 -1.04
C ALA A 36 -3.30 9.62 -2.32
N THR A 37 -2.56 9.27 -3.36
CA THR A 37 -3.11 8.56 -4.52
C THR A 37 -2.30 7.29 -4.69
N LEU A 38 -2.98 6.14 -4.67
CA LEU A 38 -2.38 4.84 -4.92
C LEU A 38 -2.75 4.40 -6.32
N LEU A 39 -1.76 3.91 -7.06
CA LEU A 39 -1.97 3.21 -8.32
C LEU A 39 -1.73 1.74 -8.06
N LEU A 40 -2.78 0.93 -8.13
CA LEU A 40 -2.70 -0.52 -8.00
C LEU A 40 -2.74 -1.13 -9.40
N VAL A 41 -1.73 -1.94 -9.71
CA VAL A 41 -1.51 -2.47 -11.05
C VAL A 41 -1.47 -3.99 -10.96
N GLU A 42 -2.50 -4.62 -11.48
CA GLU A 42 -2.67 -6.08 -11.55
C GLU A 42 -2.81 -6.51 -13.02
N PRO A 43 -2.67 -7.83 -13.34
CA PRO A 43 -2.67 -8.28 -14.72
C PRO A 43 -3.91 -7.89 -15.55
N GLU A 44 -5.07 -7.76 -14.91
CA GLU A 44 -6.35 -7.53 -15.61
C GLU A 44 -6.98 -6.18 -15.26
N GLN A 45 -6.39 -5.44 -14.32
CA GLN A 45 -6.96 -4.19 -13.85
C GLN A 45 -5.87 -3.24 -13.36
N THR A 46 -6.05 -1.97 -13.69
CA THR A 46 -5.32 -0.88 -13.05
C THR A 46 -6.35 0.02 -12.38
N VAL A 47 -6.11 0.41 -11.13
CA VAL A 47 -7.02 1.31 -10.40
C VAL A 47 -6.26 2.42 -9.70
N TYR A 48 -6.82 3.61 -9.76
CA TYR A 48 -6.37 4.79 -9.03
C TYR A 48 -7.25 4.98 -7.81
N VAL A 49 -6.67 4.93 -6.63
CA VAL A 49 -7.37 5.17 -5.37
C VAL A 49 -6.95 6.50 -4.80
N LYS A 50 -7.86 7.47 -4.71
CA LYS A 50 -7.63 8.68 -3.89
C LYS A 50 -8.00 8.34 -2.47
N ALA A 51 -7.11 8.70 -1.55
CA ALA A 51 -7.27 8.39 -0.15
C ALA A 51 -6.75 9.50 0.74
N ARG A 52 -7.25 9.54 1.96
CA ARG A 52 -6.77 10.42 3.02
C ARG A 52 -6.27 9.61 4.19
N ALA A 53 -5.06 9.88 4.66
CA ALA A 53 -4.56 9.34 5.91
C ALA A 53 -5.53 9.73 7.04
N ARG A 54 -6.05 8.72 7.74
CA ARG A 54 -6.86 8.84 8.96
C ARG A 54 -5.96 8.81 10.18
N THR A 55 -4.93 7.96 10.16
CA THR A 55 -3.91 7.86 11.22
C THR A 55 -2.54 7.59 10.61
N GLY A 56 -1.51 7.75 11.44
CA GLY A 56 -0.13 7.41 11.12
C GLY A 56 0.81 8.62 10.95
N PRO A 57 2.13 8.38 10.95
CA PRO A 57 2.73 7.05 11.08
C PRO A 57 2.64 6.52 12.50
N VAL A 58 2.16 5.29 12.66
CA VAL A 58 2.35 4.52 13.90
C VAL A 58 3.65 3.74 13.73
N LEU A 59 4.64 4.01 14.58
CA LEU A 59 5.95 3.39 14.48
C LEU A 59 5.87 1.90 14.82
N LEU A 60 6.59 1.07 14.07
CA LEU A 60 6.61 -0.37 14.30
C LEU A 60 7.78 -0.75 15.19
N GLU A 61 7.51 -1.26 16.39
CA GLU A 61 8.56 -1.71 17.34
C GLU A 61 9.41 -2.83 16.75
N ASP A 62 8.77 -3.83 16.13
CA ASP A 62 9.41 -4.99 15.52
C ASP A 62 10.13 -4.66 14.19
N LEU A 63 9.98 -3.44 13.67
CA LEU A 63 10.62 -2.99 12.43
C LEU A 63 10.98 -1.49 12.50
N PRO A 64 12.07 -1.14 13.20
CA PRO A 64 12.51 0.25 13.32
C PRO A 64 12.71 0.92 11.96
N GLY A 65 12.30 2.19 11.86
CA GLY A 65 12.37 2.96 10.61
C GLY A 65 11.18 2.73 9.66
N CYS A 66 10.24 1.87 10.01
CA CYS A 66 8.96 1.70 9.31
C CYS A 66 7.78 2.20 10.15
N GLY A 67 6.73 2.65 9.46
CA GLY A 67 5.52 3.13 10.10
C GLY A 67 4.26 2.75 9.32
N LEU A 68 3.21 2.42 10.06
CA LEU A 68 1.88 2.13 9.54
C LEU A 68 1.08 3.42 9.34
N PHE A 69 0.48 3.57 8.17
CA PHE A 69 -0.58 4.54 7.91
C PHE A 69 -1.89 3.83 7.64
N VAL A 70 -2.99 4.38 8.17
CA VAL A 70 -4.35 3.95 7.83
C VAL A 70 -4.96 5.03 6.95
N LEU A 71 -5.34 4.65 5.74
CA LEU A 71 -5.90 5.51 4.72
C LEU A 71 -7.40 5.22 4.58
N GLY A 72 -8.20 6.29 4.53
CA GLY A 72 -9.60 6.22 4.11
C GLY A 72 -9.71 6.45 2.62
N VAL A 73 -10.38 5.54 1.91
CA VAL A 73 -10.69 5.69 0.49
C VAL A 73 -11.69 6.84 0.31
N GLU A 74 -11.37 7.77 -0.57
CA GLU A 74 -12.24 8.88 -0.98
C GLU A 74 -12.87 8.63 -2.35
N ASP A 75 -12.10 8.05 -3.28
CA ASP A 75 -12.51 7.85 -4.67
C ASP A 75 -11.71 6.70 -5.29
N VAL A 76 -12.32 5.95 -6.20
CA VAL A 76 -11.68 4.86 -6.96
C VAL A 76 -12.02 5.04 -8.42
N LEU A 77 -10.98 5.16 -9.25
CA LEU A 77 -11.09 5.24 -10.69
C LEU A 77 -10.46 3.99 -11.30
N GLU A 78 -11.28 3.23 -12.02
CA GLU A 78 -10.83 2.08 -12.79
C GLU A 78 -10.26 2.54 -14.14
N ASP A 79 -9.07 2.05 -14.45
CA ASP A 79 -8.41 2.22 -15.75
C ASP A 79 -8.63 0.95 -16.56
N ALA A 80 -9.83 0.87 -17.12
CA ALA A 80 -10.26 -0.24 -17.97
C ALA A 80 -9.77 0.00 -19.41
N PRO A 81 -9.24 -1.03 -20.09
CA PRO A 81 -8.76 -0.89 -21.45
C PRO A 81 -9.91 -0.49 -22.39
N ALA A 82 -9.61 0.42 -23.30
CA ALA A 82 -10.52 0.79 -24.37
C ALA A 82 -10.65 -0.34 -25.41
N GLU A 83 -11.69 -0.30 -26.25
CA GLU A 83 -11.96 -1.36 -27.24
C GLU A 83 -10.78 -1.61 -28.20
N TRP A 84 -10.06 -0.54 -28.57
CA TRP A 84 -8.87 -0.60 -29.43
C TRP A 84 -7.62 -1.16 -28.71
N GLU A 85 -7.66 -1.28 -27.38
CA GLU A 85 -6.61 -1.86 -26.53
C GLU A 85 -6.86 -3.32 -26.20
N SER A 86 -7.95 -3.94 -26.67
CA SER A 86 -8.51 -5.23 -26.23
C SER A 86 -7.56 -6.45 -26.16
N SER A 87 -6.34 -6.36 -26.69
CA SER A 87 -5.30 -7.39 -26.57
C SER A 87 -4.10 -6.99 -25.68
N LEU A 88 -3.93 -5.70 -25.38
CA LEU A 88 -2.90 -5.17 -24.49
C LEU A 88 -3.34 -5.34 -23.04
N ARG A 89 -2.61 -6.18 -22.31
CA ARG A 89 -2.80 -6.37 -20.88
C ARG A 89 -1.46 -6.40 -20.18
N ILE A 90 -1.46 -5.94 -18.93
CA ILE A 90 -0.34 -6.16 -18.04
C ILE A 90 -0.32 -7.65 -17.73
N SER A 91 0.79 -8.36 -17.96
CA SER A 91 0.81 -9.82 -17.70
C SER A 91 1.22 -10.16 -16.26
N GLY A 92 1.63 -9.15 -15.49
CA GLY A 92 2.12 -9.29 -14.12
C GLY A 92 2.45 -7.92 -13.51
N GLY A 93 2.25 -7.79 -12.20
CA GLY A 93 2.71 -6.61 -11.45
C GLY A 93 4.24 -6.53 -11.35
N LEU A 94 4.73 -5.43 -10.77
CA LEU A 94 6.15 -5.22 -10.49
C LEU A 94 6.66 -6.25 -9.47
N ARG A 95 7.72 -6.99 -9.82
CA ARG A 95 8.34 -7.99 -8.95
C ARG A 95 9.71 -7.50 -8.48
N TYR A 96 9.94 -7.57 -7.18
CA TYR A 96 11.26 -7.35 -6.59
C TYR A 96 12.05 -8.66 -6.59
N ALA A 97 13.32 -8.57 -6.99
CA ALA A 97 14.27 -9.67 -6.94
C ALA A 97 15.38 -9.38 -5.90
N PRO A 98 15.77 -10.37 -5.07
CA PRO A 98 15.17 -11.70 -4.97
C PRO A 98 13.75 -11.66 -4.40
N THR A 99 12.94 -12.68 -4.71
CA THR A 99 11.59 -12.79 -4.14
C THR A 99 11.69 -12.83 -2.61
N PRO A 100 11.03 -11.91 -1.89
CA PRO A 100 11.10 -11.88 -0.45
C PRO A 100 10.45 -13.12 0.17
N SER A 101 11.09 -13.69 1.20
CA SER A 101 10.50 -14.76 2.01
C SER A 101 9.53 -14.17 3.02
N LEU A 102 8.31 -14.73 3.09
CA LEU A 102 7.31 -14.36 4.08
C LEU A 102 7.72 -14.72 5.52
N ASP A 103 8.65 -15.66 5.67
CA ASP A 103 9.19 -16.07 6.96
C ASP A 103 10.28 -15.12 7.46
N ALA A 104 10.75 -14.20 6.62
CA ALA A 104 11.74 -13.22 7.04
C ALA A 104 11.16 -12.35 8.18
N PRO A 105 11.94 -12.06 9.23
CA PRO A 105 11.43 -11.29 10.38
C PRO A 105 10.77 -9.96 10.00
N TRP A 106 11.37 -9.23 9.06
CA TRP A 106 10.82 -7.97 8.56
C TRP A 106 9.48 -8.15 7.84
N ALA A 107 9.31 -9.23 7.07
CA ALA A 107 8.07 -9.50 6.34
C ALA A 107 6.94 -9.86 7.32
N ARG A 108 7.24 -10.67 8.34
CA ARG A 108 6.30 -10.99 9.42
C ARG A 108 5.89 -9.76 10.22
N ALA A 109 6.83 -8.85 10.50
CA ALA A 109 6.53 -7.59 11.18
C ALA A 109 5.57 -6.70 10.37
N ILE A 110 5.79 -6.56 9.07
CA ILE A 110 4.89 -5.82 8.18
C ILE A 110 3.51 -6.48 8.14
N LEU A 111 3.44 -7.80 7.93
CA LEU A 111 2.18 -8.53 7.89
C LEU A 111 1.39 -8.37 9.19
N LYS A 112 2.05 -8.56 10.35
CA LYS A 112 1.47 -8.34 11.67
C LYS A 112 0.87 -6.94 11.80
N ALA A 113 1.61 -5.91 11.36
CA ALA A 113 1.13 -4.53 11.39
C ALA A 113 -0.09 -4.28 10.49
N LEU A 114 -0.08 -4.83 9.27
CA LEU A 114 -1.20 -4.68 8.33
C LEU A 114 -2.46 -5.41 8.78
N THR A 115 -2.33 -6.53 9.50
CA THR A 115 -3.46 -7.37 9.92
C THR A 115 -4.01 -7.04 11.31
N ALA A 116 -3.30 -6.23 12.10
CA ALA A 116 -3.70 -5.93 13.48
C ALA A 116 -5.08 -5.22 13.54
N PRO A 117 -5.89 -5.50 14.57
CA PRO A 117 -7.15 -4.80 14.77
C PRO A 117 -6.91 -3.30 15.01
N PRO A 118 -7.88 -2.43 14.67
CA PRO A 118 -7.77 -1.00 14.93
C PRO A 118 -7.45 -0.73 16.41
N GLY A 119 -6.41 0.07 16.68
CA GLY A 119 -6.01 0.47 18.04
C GLY A 119 -5.05 -0.48 18.78
N ALA A 120 -4.53 -1.53 18.12
CA ALA A 120 -3.62 -2.52 18.73
C ALA A 120 -2.12 -2.22 18.52
N HIS A 121 -1.74 -0.95 18.40
CA HIS A 121 -0.37 -0.50 18.17
C HIS A 121 0.03 0.56 19.18
#